data_AF-A0A1B7YQ48-F1
#
_entry.id   AF-A0A1B7YQ48-F1
#
_cell.length_a   1.000
_cell.length_b   1.000
_cell.length_c   1.000
_cell.angle_alpha   90.00
_cell.angle_beta   90.00
_cell.angle_gamma   90.00
#
_symmetry.space_group_name_H-M   'P 1'
#
loop_
_entity.id
_entity.type
_entity.pdbx_description
1 polymer ?
#
loop_
_entity_poly.entity_id
_entity_poly.type
_entity_poly.pdbx_seq_one_letter_code
_entity_poly.pdbx_strand_id
1 'polypeptide(L)'
;MVSLALITEAFPALTPAQWCQAFFGISSASILAMQVIPKAAQHLLLDYGARSPVTTIITDDRSKEAAGPEGSNVFNDLVKAVASVGQIPHSWFMHFYIASVAGSALWAWQYLQGGSAITFIAAQQAASGTPSMSLEQTMLVWILMALQGARRLHECLFVMKPGSSKMWFVHWLLGLGFYLCMSVSVWVDGSGESLFIDPRRLPANSTTFPSLSVRDNQVKSWEPAVVAHHCGNGCGLFRYIVCPHYTCECLIYLGLAVAAAPEGRFINRTLLCAFWFIVTNLGTTADGTKQWYAQRFGNRKVADRWRMIPFIF
;
A
#
# COMPACT_ATOMS: atom_id res chain seq x y z
N MET A 1 -25.10 -19.83 -15.35
CA MET A 1 -24.21 -21.00 -15.19
C MET A 1 -22.87 -20.87 -15.92
N VAL A 2 -22.73 -20.03 -16.95
CA VAL A 2 -21.46 -19.79 -17.67
C VAL A 2 -20.38 -19.08 -16.82
N SER A 3 -20.75 -18.41 -15.72
CA SER A 3 -19.81 -17.56 -14.96
C SER A 3 -18.90 -18.31 -13.99
N LEU A 4 -19.34 -19.42 -13.38
CA LEU A 4 -18.53 -20.09 -12.34
C LEU A 4 -17.44 -20.98 -12.95
N ALA A 5 -17.76 -21.67 -14.05
CA ALA A 5 -16.84 -22.53 -14.80
C ALA A 5 -15.68 -21.73 -15.42
N LEU A 6 -15.98 -20.57 -16.01
CA LEU A 6 -14.98 -19.66 -16.57
C LEU A 6 -14.06 -19.07 -15.48
N ILE A 7 -14.60 -18.79 -14.30
CA ILE A 7 -13.80 -18.35 -13.14
C ILE A 7 -12.90 -19.50 -12.65
N THR A 8 -13.41 -20.72 -12.55
CA THR A 8 -12.62 -21.88 -12.09
C THR A 8 -11.55 -22.30 -13.09
N GLU A 9 -11.76 -22.13 -14.40
CA GLU A 9 -10.74 -22.42 -15.42
C GLU A 9 -9.72 -21.27 -15.60
N ALA A 10 -10.11 -20.02 -15.35
CA ALA A 10 -9.19 -18.88 -15.43
C ALA A 10 -8.23 -18.79 -14.23
N PHE A 11 -8.63 -19.26 -13.04
CA PHE A 11 -7.81 -19.21 -11.82
C PHE A 11 -6.43 -19.89 -11.95
N PRO A 12 -6.30 -21.12 -12.49
CA PRO A 12 -4.99 -21.76 -12.69
C PRO A 12 -4.16 -21.18 -13.86
N ALA A 13 -4.72 -20.26 -14.67
CA ALA A 13 -4.03 -19.66 -15.82
C ALA A 13 -3.33 -18.33 -15.52
N LEU A 14 -3.54 -17.75 -14.33
CA LEU A 14 -2.96 -16.45 -13.98
C LEU A 14 -1.51 -16.58 -13.55
N THR A 15 -0.65 -15.71 -14.10
CA THR A 15 0.75 -15.61 -13.70
C THR A 15 0.87 -15.04 -12.28
N PRO A 16 2.00 -15.29 -11.58
CA PRO A 16 2.25 -14.70 -10.27
C PRO A 16 2.11 -13.16 -10.27
N ALA A 17 2.57 -12.49 -11.32
CA ALA A 17 2.39 -11.04 -11.48
C ALA A 17 0.91 -10.63 -11.61
N GLN A 18 0.11 -11.39 -12.36
CA GLN A 18 -1.33 -11.12 -12.51
C GLN A 18 -2.10 -11.31 -11.20
N TRP A 19 -1.71 -12.29 -10.38
CA TRP A 19 -2.27 -12.45 -9.03
C TRP A 19 -2.03 -11.22 -8.16
N CYS A 20 -0.80 -10.69 -8.18
CA CYS A 20 -0.46 -9.47 -7.44
C CYS A 20 -1.25 -8.25 -7.97
N GLN A 21 -1.33 -8.10 -9.29
CA GLN A 21 -2.09 -7.02 -9.94
C GLN A 21 -3.58 -7.08 -9.59
N ALA A 22 -4.17 -8.29 -9.63
CA ALA A 22 -5.57 -8.50 -9.25
C ALA A 22 -5.81 -8.15 -7.79
N PHE A 23 -4.93 -8.58 -6.87
CA PHE A 23 -5.02 -8.23 -5.46
C PHE A 23 -5.02 -6.70 -5.26
N PHE A 24 -4.05 -5.98 -5.81
CA PHE A 24 -3.99 -4.52 -5.67
C PHE A 24 -5.18 -3.82 -6.33
N GLY A 25 -5.59 -4.28 -7.52
CA GLY A 25 -6.74 -3.72 -8.25
C GLY A 25 -8.06 -3.89 -7.51
N ILE A 26 -8.37 -5.10 -7.05
CA ILE A 26 -9.58 -5.41 -6.27
C ILE A 26 -9.56 -4.62 -4.95
N SER A 27 -8.42 -4.56 -4.28
CA SER A 27 -8.28 -3.81 -3.03
C SER A 27 -8.50 -2.31 -3.23
N SER A 28 -7.95 -1.72 -4.29
CA SER A 28 -8.15 -0.31 -4.66
C SER A 28 -9.62 -0.02 -4.96
N ALA A 29 -10.25 -0.88 -5.76
CA ALA A 29 -11.67 -0.77 -6.10
C ALA A 29 -12.55 -0.89 -4.85
N SER A 30 -12.20 -1.78 -3.92
CA SER A 30 -12.92 -1.96 -2.65
C SER A 30 -12.83 -0.72 -1.76
N ILE A 31 -11.65 -0.11 -1.67
CA ILE A 31 -11.45 1.16 -0.93
C ILE A 31 -12.28 2.29 -1.55
N LEU A 32 -12.24 2.44 -2.88
CA LEU A 32 -13.01 3.46 -3.57
C LEU A 32 -14.52 3.22 -3.46
N ALA A 33 -14.97 1.97 -3.52
CA ALA A 33 -16.37 1.61 -3.34
C ALA A 33 -16.88 2.00 -1.94
N MET A 34 -16.05 1.84 -0.90
CA MET A 34 -16.38 2.32 0.45
C MET A 34 -16.61 3.84 0.50
N GLN A 35 -15.98 4.62 -0.38
CA GLN A 35 -16.20 6.07 -0.47
C GLN A 35 -17.51 6.48 -1.17
N VAL A 36 -18.19 5.55 -1.85
CA VAL A 36 -19.49 5.81 -2.50
C VAL A 36 -20.66 5.49 -1.55
N ILE A 37 -20.40 4.76 -0.46
CA ILE A 37 -21.39 4.43 0.58
C ILE A 37 -21.88 5.72 1.27
N PRO A 38 -23.17 5.86 1.61
CA PRO A 38 -23.70 7.03 2.32
C PRO A 38 -22.89 7.37 3.58
N LYS A 39 -22.66 8.68 3.82
CA LYS A 39 -21.80 9.20 4.90
C LYS A 39 -22.09 8.60 6.29
N ALA A 40 -23.36 8.28 6.58
CA ALA A 40 -23.75 7.63 7.84
C ALA A 40 -23.09 6.25 8.05
N ALA A 41 -22.91 5.46 6.99
CA ALA A 41 -22.20 4.18 7.05
C ALA A 41 -20.68 4.35 6.89
N GLN A 42 -20.21 5.41 6.24
CA GLN A 42 -18.78 5.76 6.22
C GLN A 42 -18.25 6.08 7.61
N HIS A 43 -19.00 6.82 8.44
CA HIS A 43 -18.60 7.11 9.82
C HIS A 43 -18.48 5.84 10.69
N LEU A 44 -19.22 4.78 10.39
CA LEU A 44 -19.11 3.49 11.09
C LEU A 44 -17.91 2.65 10.63
N LEU A 45 -17.47 2.81 9.38
CA LEU A 45 -16.41 1.99 8.76
C LEU A 45 -15.03 2.68 8.71
N LEU A 46 -15.00 4.01 8.61
CA LEU A 46 -13.79 4.79 8.29
C LEU A 46 -13.34 5.73 9.41
N ASP A 47 -14.25 6.16 10.31
CA ASP A 47 -13.86 7.05 11.41
C ASP A 47 -13.30 6.26 12.58
N TYR A 48 -12.00 6.43 12.78
CA TYR A 48 -11.27 5.78 13.84
C TYR A 48 -10.23 6.72 14.45
N GLY A 49 -9.87 6.50 15.72
CA GLY A 49 -8.92 7.35 16.42
C GLY A 49 -9.47 8.70 16.86
N ALA A 50 -8.69 9.78 16.76
CA ALA A 50 -9.12 11.13 17.15
C ALA A 50 -10.37 11.66 16.39
N ARG A 51 -10.83 10.91 15.39
CA ARG A 51 -12.02 11.17 14.55
C ARG A 51 -13.28 10.47 15.06
N SER A 52 -13.22 9.63 16.09
CA SER A 52 -14.43 9.08 16.69
C SER A 52 -15.30 10.22 17.26
N PRO A 53 -16.62 10.21 17.02
CA PRO A 53 -17.52 11.19 17.61
C PRO A 53 -17.49 11.03 19.14
N VAL A 54 -16.84 11.98 19.82
CA VAL A 54 -17.00 12.14 21.26
C VAL A 54 -18.42 12.65 21.49
N THR A 55 -19.20 11.81 22.17
CA THR A 55 -20.50 12.07 22.82
C THR A 55 -20.83 13.54 22.95
N THR A 56 -21.64 14.05 22.03
CA THR A 56 -22.51 15.20 22.31
C THR A 56 -23.92 14.67 22.34
N ILE A 57 -24.28 14.02 23.46
CA ILE A 57 -25.68 13.82 23.82
C ILE A 57 -26.18 15.20 24.23
N ILE A 58 -26.69 15.95 23.26
CA ILE A 58 -27.75 16.91 23.54
C ILE A 58 -28.96 16.32 22.85
N THR A 59 -29.89 15.91 23.69
CA THR A 59 -31.28 15.59 23.41
C THR A 59 -31.82 16.32 22.18
N ASP A 60 -32.17 15.59 21.14
CA ASP A 60 -33.44 15.88 20.49
C ASP A 60 -34.08 14.60 19.98
N ASP A 61 -35.23 14.35 20.57
CA ASP A 61 -36.11 13.22 20.37
C ASP A 61 -37.01 13.57 19.20
N ARG A 62 -36.84 12.89 18.06
CA ARG A 62 -37.88 12.76 17.03
C ARG A 62 -37.55 11.63 16.06
N SER A 63 -38.05 10.47 16.45
CA SER A 63 -38.41 9.37 15.57
C SER A 63 -39.20 9.84 14.36
N LYS A 64 -38.63 9.62 13.16
CA LYS A 64 -39.41 9.33 11.95
C LYS A 64 -38.71 8.24 11.16
N GLU A 65 -39.20 7.02 11.34
CA GLU A 65 -39.05 5.92 10.39
C GLU A 65 -39.48 6.39 8.99
N ALA A 66 -38.57 6.27 8.03
CA ALA A 66 -38.89 6.28 6.61
C ALA A 66 -38.44 4.94 6.05
N ALA A 67 -39.41 4.10 5.67
CA ALA A 67 -39.19 2.84 4.99
C ALA A 67 -38.44 3.07 3.66
N GLY A 68 -37.19 2.59 3.60
CA GLY A 68 -36.40 2.51 2.37
C GLY A 68 -36.62 1.17 1.65
N PRO A 69 -36.32 1.08 0.35
CA PRO A 69 -36.68 -0.06 -0.50
C PRO A 69 -35.98 -1.36 -0.06
N GLU A 70 -36.64 -2.51 -0.25
CA GLU A 70 -36.24 -3.85 0.23
C GLU A 70 -34.80 -4.29 -0.15
N GLY A 71 -34.17 -3.68 -1.16
CA GLY A 71 -32.75 -3.88 -1.49
C GLY A 71 -31.75 -3.27 -0.48
N SER A 72 -32.22 -2.43 0.44
CA SER A 72 -31.39 -1.77 1.46
C SER A 72 -31.09 -2.64 2.67
N ASN A 73 -31.88 -3.67 2.94
CA ASN A 73 -31.74 -4.49 4.15
C ASN A 73 -30.49 -5.36 4.09
N VAL A 74 -30.25 -6.08 2.98
CA VAL A 74 -29.07 -6.94 2.83
C VAL A 74 -27.76 -6.15 2.85
N PHE A 75 -27.72 -5.00 2.17
CA PHE A 75 -26.55 -4.13 2.18
C PHE A 75 -26.29 -3.54 3.57
N ASN A 76 -27.33 -3.04 4.24
CA ASN A 76 -27.19 -2.48 5.58
C ASN A 76 -26.82 -3.56 6.61
N ASP A 77 -27.33 -4.78 6.48
CA ASP A 77 -27.01 -5.90 7.35
C ASP A 77 -25.59 -6.41 7.10
N LEU A 78 -25.13 -6.44 5.84
CA LEU A 78 -23.73 -6.70 5.51
C LEU A 78 -22.81 -5.62 6.09
N VAL A 79 -23.15 -4.34 5.91
CA VAL A 79 -22.39 -3.21 6.47
C VAL A 79 -22.34 -3.30 8.00
N LYS A 80 -23.45 -3.66 8.67
CA LYS A 80 -23.49 -3.86 10.12
C LYS A 80 -22.66 -5.06 10.56
N ALA A 81 -22.74 -6.19 9.86
CA ALA A 81 -21.95 -7.38 10.16
C ALA A 81 -20.45 -7.09 10.01
N VAL A 82 -20.09 -6.40 8.93
CA VAL A 82 -18.71 -5.98 8.62
C VAL A 82 -18.22 -4.94 9.64
N ALA A 83 -19.03 -3.94 10.00
CA ALA A 83 -18.70 -2.97 11.05
C ALA A 83 -18.65 -3.58 12.46
N SER A 84 -19.36 -4.69 12.71
CA SER A 84 -19.31 -5.41 14.00
C SER A 84 -17.99 -6.16 14.21
N VAL A 85 -17.21 -6.37 13.14
CA VAL A 85 -15.87 -6.93 13.24
C VAL A 85 -15.01 -5.93 14.02
N GLY A 86 -14.54 -6.35 15.20
CA GLY A 86 -13.99 -5.49 16.23
C GLY A 86 -12.90 -4.51 15.79
N GLN A 87 -12.70 -3.48 16.61
CA GLN A 87 -11.60 -2.53 16.44
C GLN A 87 -10.36 -3.02 17.19
N ILE A 88 -9.19 -2.88 16.58
CA ILE A 88 -7.90 -3.27 17.15
C ILE A 88 -7.10 -2.05 17.64
N PRO A 89 -6.15 -2.22 18.58
CA PRO A 89 -5.31 -1.12 19.05
C PRO A 89 -4.40 -0.55 17.95
N HIS A 90 -4.13 0.75 17.98
CA HIS A 90 -3.19 1.40 17.05
C HIS A 90 -1.78 0.81 17.08
N SER A 91 -1.34 0.21 18.19
CA SER A 91 -0.02 -0.45 18.27
C SER A 91 0.16 -1.56 17.24
N TRP A 92 -0.94 -2.17 16.76
CA TRP A 92 -0.91 -3.22 15.74
C TRP A 92 -0.45 -2.74 14.36
N PHE A 93 -0.28 -1.42 14.18
CA PHE A 93 0.35 -0.85 12.99
C PHE A 93 1.79 -1.36 12.78
N MET A 94 2.48 -1.74 13.86
CA MET A 94 3.81 -2.36 13.78
C MET A 94 3.81 -3.68 13.00
N HIS A 95 2.69 -4.43 13.01
CA HIS A 95 2.58 -5.72 12.32
C HIS A 95 2.82 -5.60 10.81
N PHE A 96 2.38 -4.49 10.21
CA PHE A 96 2.61 -4.20 8.79
C PHE A 96 4.09 -4.15 8.45
N TYR A 97 4.86 -3.44 9.27
CA TYR A 97 6.29 -3.26 9.04
C TYR A 97 7.09 -4.50 9.44
N ILE A 98 6.65 -5.23 10.46
CA ILE A 98 7.19 -6.57 10.77
C ILE A 98 6.99 -7.49 9.55
N ALA A 99 5.80 -7.55 8.98
CA ALA A 99 5.53 -8.35 7.79
C ALA A 99 6.39 -7.91 6.59
N SER A 100 6.59 -6.60 6.39
CA SER A 100 7.47 -6.06 5.34
C SER A 100 8.93 -6.50 5.51
N VAL A 101 9.48 -6.36 6.72
CA VAL A 101 10.88 -6.70 7.01
C VAL A 101 11.08 -8.22 6.99
N ALA A 102 10.16 -8.98 7.58
CA ALA A 102 10.18 -10.44 7.57
C ALA A 102 10.05 -11.00 6.14
N GLY A 103 9.16 -10.43 5.33
CA GLY A 103 9.04 -10.79 3.91
C GLY A 103 10.34 -10.51 3.14
N SER A 104 10.96 -9.35 3.38
CA SER A 104 12.25 -9.01 2.76
C SER A 104 13.35 -10.00 3.12
N ALA A 105 13.42 -10.40 4.40
CA ALA A 105 14.37 -11.41 4.88
C ALA A 105 14.08 -12.82 4.33
N LEU A 106 12.80 -13.20 4.25
CA LEU A 106 12.36 -14.47 3.69
C LEU A 106 12.78 -14.61 2.22
N TRP A 107 12.57 -13.58 1.42
CA TRP A 107 12.95 -13.61 0.01
C TRP A 107 14.46 -13.57 -0.20
N ALA A 108 15.22 -12.86 0.65
CA ALA A 108 16.68 -12.94 0.65
C ALA A 108 17.16 -14.37 0.95
N TRP A 109 16.57 -15.02 1.95
CA TRP A 109 16.90 -16.41 2.27
C TRP A 109 16.53 -17.37 1.12
N GLN A 110 15.34 -17.22 0.53
CA GLN A 110 14.93 -18.01 -0.63
C GLN A 110 15.87 -17.81 -1.83
N TYR A 111 16.28 -16.58 -2.11
CA TYR A 111 17.23 -16.26 -3.18
C TYR A 111 18.60 -16.91 -2.95
N LEU A 112 19.18 -16.71 -1.77
CA LEU A 112 20.53 -17.21 -1.44
C LEU A 112 20.62 -18.74 -1.42
N GLN A 113 19.51 -19.42 -1.10
CA GLN A 113 19.45 -20.88 -1.04
C GLN A 113 18.90 -21.53 -2.31
N GLY A 114 18.51 -20.74 -3.33
CA GLY A 114 17.81 -21.28 -4.50
C GLY A 114 16.53 -22.03 -4.11
N GLY A 115 15.76 -21.47 -3.16
CA GLY A 115 14.60 -22.13 -2.58
C GLY A 115 13.47 -22.43 -3.56
N SER A 116 12.60 -23.36 -3.20
CA SER A 116 11.50 -23.81 -4.07
C SER A 116 10.49 -22.73 -4.40
N ALA A 117 10.26 -21.76 -3.51
CA ALA A 117 9.25 -20.72 -3.74
C ALA A 117 9.70 -19.71 -4.80
N ILE A 118 10.94 -19.23 -4.72
CA ILE A 118 11.47 -18.27 -5.71
C ILE A 118 11.65 -18.93 -7.08
N THR A 119 12.09 -20.19 -7.11
CA THR A 119 12.23 -20.95 -8.37
C THR A 119 10.88 -21.29 -8.99
N PHE A 120 9.85 -21.59 -8.18
CA PHE A 120 8.48 -21.76 -8.67
C PHE A 120 7.92 -20.49 -9.31
N ILE A 121 8.07 -19.34 -8.64
CA ILE A 121 7.62 -18.05 -9.18
C ILE A 121 8.37 -17.72 -10.48
N ALA A 122 9.69 -17.92 -10.50
CA ALA A 122 10.51 -17.71 -11.68
C ALA A 122 10.09 -18.58 -12.85
N ALA A 123 9.89 -19.88 -12.63
CA ALA A 123 9.47 -20.79 -13.68
C ALA A 123 8.10 -20.42 -14.25
N GLN A 124 7.13 -20.07 -13.40
CA GLN A 124 5.80 -19.67 -13.81
C GLN A 124 5.80 -18.33 -14.56
N GLN A 125 6.59 -17.36 -14.11
CA GLN A 125 6.69 -16.08 -14.79
C GLN A 125 7.44 -16.21 -16.12
N ALA A 126 8.53 -16.98 -16.18
CA ALA A 126 9.28 -17.22 -17.41
C ALA A 126 8.41 -17.89 -18.48
N ALA A 127 7.56 -18.85 -18.09
CA ALA A 127 6.62 -19.52 -18.98
C ALA A 127 5.60 -18.56 -19.65
N SER A 128 5.36 -17.38 -19.06
CA SER A 128 4.43 -16.39 -19.61
C SER A 128 5.00 -15.54 -20.75
N GLY A 129 6.33 -15.56 -20.96
CA GLY A 129 7.00 -14.76 -21.99
C GLY A 129 6.90 -13.25 -21.79
N THR A 130 6.48 -12.77 -20.62
CA THR A 130 6.42 -11.33 -20.33
C THR A 130 7.81 -10.74 -20.11
N PRO A 131 8.08 -9.49 -20.53
CA PRO A 131 9.34 -8.82 -20.22
C PRO A 131 9.63 -8.79 -18.73
N SER A 132 10.81 -9.22 -18.33
CA SER A 132 11.29 -9.24 -16.94
C SER A 132 12.24 -8.06 -16.66
N MET A 133 12.35 -7.72 -15.40
CA MET A 133 13.40 -6.84 -14.87
C MET A 133 14.75 -7.57 -14.86
N SER A 134 15.83 -6.80 -14.89
CA SER A 134 17.16 -7.33 -14.62
C SER A 134 17.32 -7.70 -13.14
N LEU A 135 18.31 -8.55 -12.84
CA LEU A 135 18.64 -8.89 -11.46
C LEU A 135 19.03 -7.65 -10.65
N GLU A 136 19.75 -6.72 -11.26
CA GLU A 136 20.20 -5.47 -10.64
C GLU A 136 19.01 -4.59 -10.23
N GLN A 137 18.03 -4.43 -11.12
CA GLN A 137 16.79 -3.70 -10.82
C GLN A 137 16.00 -4.38 -9.70
N THR A 138 15.92 -5.70 -9.72
CA THR A 138 15.25 -6.50 -8.68
C THR A 138 15.90 -6.30 -7.31
N MET A 139 17.24 -6.40 -7.25
CA MET A 139 18.01 -6.18 -6.03
C MET A 139 17.86 -4.74 -5.52
N LEU A 140 17.93 -3.75 -6.42
CA LEU A 140 17.73 -2.35 -6.04
C LEU A 140 16.36 -2.13 -5.41
N VAL A 141 15.28 -2.56 -6.06
CA VAL A 141 13.90 -2.40 -5.58
C VAL A 141 13.68 -3.15 -4.27
N TRP A 142 14.23 -4.36 -4.13
CA TRP A 142 14.18 -5.15 -2.90
C TRP A 142 14.91 -4.44 -1.73
N ILE A 143 16.13 -3.93 -1.95
CA ILE A 143 16.87 -3.18 -0.92
C ILE A 143 16.09 -1.93 -0.50
N LEU A 144 15.57 -1.17 -1.47
CA LEU A 144 14.78 0.03 -1.18
C LEU A 144 13.52 -0.29 -0.36
N MET A 145 12.81 -1.37 -0.70
CA MET A 145 11.66 -1.85 0.07
C MET A 145 12.05 -2.31 1.48
N ALA A 146 13.18 -2.99 1.63
CA ALA A 146 13.69 -3.42 2.93
C ALA A 146 14.07 -2.23 3.81
N LEU A 147 14.76 -1.22 3.25
CA LEU A 147 15.13 0.01 3.96
C LEU A 147 13.91 0.82 4.36
N GLN A 148 12.92 0.98 3.47
CA GLN A 148 11.67 1.67 3.78
C GLN A 148 10.90 0.96 4.91
N GLY A 149 10.77 -0.37 4.83
CA GLY A 149 10.11 -1.18 5.85
C GLY A 149 10.83 -1.11 7.20
N ALA A 150 12.17 -1.22 7.20
CA ALA A 150 12.99 -1.14 8.41
C ALA A 150 12.91 0.25 9.07
N ARG A 151 12.97 1.33 8.29
CA ARG A 151 12.77 2.71 8.79
C ARG A 151 11.44 2.84 9.51
N ARG A 152 10.35 2.42 8.86
CA ARG A 152 9.00 2.51 9.44
C ARG A 152 8.83 1.65 10.69
N LEU A 153 9.44 0.45 10.71
CA LEU A 153 9.46 -0.40 11.90
C LEU A 153 10.23 0.27 13.05
N HIS A 154 11.41 0.82 12.78
CA HIS A 154 12.20 1.57 13.76
C HIS A 154 11.41 2.75 14.32
N GLU A 155 10.77 3.55 13.47
CA GLU A 155 9.91 4.65 13.91
C GLU A 155 8.77 4.16 14.82
N CYS A 156 8.14 3.02 14.52
CA CYS A 156 7.08 2.46 15.36
C CYS A 156 7.59 1.98 16.72
N LEU A 157 8.80 1.42 16.79
CA LEU A 157 9.38 0.87 18.01
C LEU A 157 9.97 1.95 18.93
N PHE A 158 10.60 2.98 18.35
CA PHE A 158 11.44 3.91 19.11
C PHE A 158 10.96 5.37 19.09
N VAL A 159 10.17 5.78 18.10
CA VAL A 159 9.77 7.19 17.91
C VAL A 159 8.28 7.40 18.19
N MET A 160 7.43 6.44 17.84
CA MET A 160 5.99 6.58 17.91
C MET A 160 5.48 6.55 19.35
N LYS A 161 4.70 7.56 19.74
CA LYS A 161 4.02 7.59 21.03
C LYS A 161 2.75 6.72 20.96
N PRO A 162 2.46 5.88 21.98
CA PRO A 162 1.23 5.11 22.04
C PRO A 162 0.01 6.05 21.98
N GLY A 163 -0.85 5.85 20.98
CA GLY A 163 -2.11 6.59 20.84
C GLY A 163 -3.29 5.75 21.30
N SER A 164 -4.34 6.40 21.81
CA SER A 164 -5.63 5.77 22.14
C SER A 164 -6.49 5.43 20.91
N SER A 165 -5.93 5.62 19.71
CA SER A 165 -6.65 5.37 18.47
C SER A 165 -6.84 3.87 18.26
N LYS A 166 -8.00 3.49 17.72
CA LYS A 166 -8.30 2.11 17.34
C LYS A 166 -8.42 2.05 15.83
N MET A 167 -8.07 0.95 15.18
CA MET A 167 -8.22 0.75 13.73
C MET A 167 -9.24 -0.36 13.48
N TRP A 168 -10.02 -0.27 12.42
CA TRP A 168 -10.97 -1.33 12.09
C TRP A 168 -10.24 -2.58 11.56
N PHE A 169 -10.60 -3.77 12.05
CA PHE A 169 -9.88 -5.02 11.77
C PHE A 169 -9.77 -5.36 10.28
N VAL A 170 -10.80 -5.09 9.47
CA VAL A 170 -10.76 -5.38 8.03
C VAL A 170 -9.74 -4.50 7.31
N HIS A 171 -9.66 -3.20 7.64
CA HIS A 171 -8.60 -2.35 7.11
C HIS A 171 -7.22 -2.82 7.55
N TRP A 172 -7.11 -3.35 8.78
CA TRP A 172 -5.86 -3.93 9.24
C TRP A 172 -5.46 -5.17 8.43
N LEU A 173 -6.40 -6.10 8.22
CA LEU A 173 -6.15 -7.28 7.41
C LEU A 173 -5.76 -6.92 5.98
N LEU A 174 -6.43 -5.92 5.39
CA LEU A 174 -6.10 -5.40 4.06
C LEU A 174 -4.70 -4.80 4.02
N GLY A 175 -4.31 -4.01 5.03
CA GLY A 175 -2.96 -3.48 5.16
C GLY A 175 -1.90 -4.58 5.28
N LEU A 176 -2.17 -5.62 6.06
CA LEU A 176 -1.26 -6.77 6.17
C LEU A 176 -1.13 -7.51 4.82
N GLY A 177 -2.26 -7.73 4.14
CA GLY A 177 -2.29 -8.31 2.80
C GLY A 177 -1.47 -7.50 1.80
N PHE A 178 -1.52 -6.16 1.86
CA PHE A 178 -0.69 -5.30 1.03
C PHE A 178 0.80 -5.57 1.21
N TYR A 179 1.31 -5.61 2.44
CA TYR A 179 2.75 -5.85 2.67
C TYR A 179 3.19 -7.25 2.26
N LEU A 180 2.35 -8.26 2.49
CA LEU A 180 2.62 -9.64 2.05
C LEU A 180 2.65 -9.73 0.51
N CYS A 181 1.64 -9.19 -0.16
CA CYS A 181 1.56 -9.16 -1.62
C CYS A 181 2.70 -8.34 -2.24
N MET A 182 3.03 -7.18 -1.65
CA MET A 182 4.14 -6.34 -2.08
C MET A 182 5.48 -7.07 -1.95
N SER A 183 5.68 -7.84 -0.88
CA SER A 183 6.91 -8.64 -0.71
C SER A 183 7.13 -9.62 -1.86
N VAL A 184 6.06 -10.23 -2.38
CA VAL A 184 6.09 -11.13 -3.54
C VAL A 184 6.27 -10.34 -4.83
N SER A 185 5.56 -9.22 -4.97
CA SER A 185 5.53 -8.38 -6.18
C SER A 185 6.88 -7.82 -6.60
N VAL A 186 7.81 -7.64 -5.66
CA VAL A 186 9.18 -7.22 -5.96
C VAL A 186 9.94 -8.28 -6.77
N TRP A 187 9.62 -9.56 -6.57
CA TRP A 187 10.34 -10.68 -7.16
C TRP A 187 9.66 -11.26 -8.40
N VAL A 188 8.33 -11.16 -8.53
CA VAL A 188 7.60 -11.76 -9.66
C VAL A 188 8.13 -11.26 -11.01
N ASP A 189 8.34 -9.96 -11.18
CA ASP A 189 8.84 -9.41 -12.45
C ASP A 189 10.37 -9.47 -12.57
N GLY A 190 11.10 -9.76 -11.49
CA GLY A 190 12.55 -9.96 -11.46
C GLY A 190 13.02 -11.34 -11.88
N SER A 191 12.08 -12.23 -12.18
CA SER A 191 12.31 -13.67 -12.22
C SER A 191 12.61 -14.28 -13.60
N GLY A 192 13.32 -13.50 -14.42
CA GLY A 192 13.88 -13.96 -15.70
C GLY A 192 15.12 -14.85 -15.54
N GLU A 193 15.70 -15.29 -16.66
CA GLU A 193 16.82 -16.26 -16.76
C GLU A 193 18.01 -16.00 -15.81
N SER A 194 18.21 -14.74 -15.40
CA SER A 194 19.24 -14.27 -14.47
C SER A 194 19.15 -14.89 -13.06
N LEU A 195 17.97 -15.34 -12.62
CA LEU A 195 17.77 -16.00 -11.32
C LEU A 195 18.27 -17.46 -11.29
N PHE A 196 18.52 -18.05 -12.46
CA PHE A 196 19.09 -19.40 -12.59
C PHE A 196 20.62 -19.41 -12.48
N ILE A 197 21.25 -18.24 -12.38
CA ILE A 197 22.68 -18.13 -12.08
C ILE A 197 22.85 -18.44 -10.58
N ASP A 198 23.28 -19.67 -10.29
CA ASP A 198 23.61 -20.14 -8.94
C ASP A 198 24.54 -19.12 -8.24
N PRO A 199 24.09 -18.43 -7.17
CA PRO A 199 24.90 -17.45 -6.45
C PRO A 199 26.21 -18.03 -5.92
N ARG A 200 26.27 -19.36 -5.74
CA ARG A 200 27.46 -20.09 -5.26
C ARG A 200 28.48 -20.36 -6.37
N ARG A 201 28.13 -20.12 -7.64
CA ARG A 201 29.03 -20.25 -8.81
C ARG A 201 29.61 -18.92 -9.27
N LEU A 202 29.26 -17.81 -8.62
CA LEU A 202 29.96 -16.54 -8.82
C LEU A 202 31.39 -16.70 -8.29
N PRO A 203 32.43 -16.57 -9.13
CA PRO A 203 33.81 -16.67 -8.67
C PRO A 203 34.05 -15.60 -7.59
N ALA A 204 34.76 -15.96 -6.51
CA ALA A 204 35.08 -15.06 -5.39
C ALA A 204 35.80 -13.75 -5.81
N ASN A 205 36.22 -13.67 -7.07
CA ASN A 205 36.98 -12.59 -7.68
C ASN A 205 36.08 -11.65 -8.51
N SER A 206 34.79 -11.98 -8.72
CA SER A 206 33.82 -11.04 -9.29
C SER A 206 33.30 -10.13 -8.18
N THR A 207 34.19 -9.26 -7.69
CA THR A 207 33.83 -8.02 -6.98
C THR A 207 33.20 -7.00 -7.92
N THR A 208 32.46 -7.45 -8.94
CA THR A 208 31.35 -6.66 -9.45
C THR A 208 30.23 -6.78 -8.41
N PHE A 209 30.33 -5.99 -7.33
CA PHE A 209 29.18 -5.11 -7.11
C PHE A 209 28.96 -4.48 -8.48
N PRO A 210 27.89 -4.84 -9.22
CA PRO A 210 27.62 -4.17 -10.47
C PRO A 210 27.60 -2.70 -10.08
N SER A 211 28.50 -1.92 -10.67
CA SER A 211 28.48 -0.48 -10.50
C SER A 211 27.03 -0.12 -10.69
N LEU A 212 26.38 0.39 -9.63
CA LEU A 212 25.05 0.95 -9.68
C LEU A 212 25.16 2.14 -10.65
N SER A 213 25.25 1.86 -11.94
CA SER A 213 24.97 2.80 -13.01
C SER A 213 23.44 2.85 -13.08
N VAL A 214 22.86 3.20 -11.92
CA VAL A 214 21.58 3.84 -11.89
C VAL A 214 21.82 5.06 -12.76
N ARG A 215 21.19 5.08 -13.94
CA ARG A 215 21.06 6.29 -14.75
C ARG A 215 20.91 7.45 -13.79
N ASP A 216 21.89 8.36 -13.75
CA ASP A 216 22.03 9.44 -12.74
C ASP A 216 20.72 10.22 -12.48
N ASN A 217 19.77 10.18 -13.41
CA ASN A 217 18.44 10.77 -13.27
C ASN A 217 17.47 10.03 -12.32
N GLN A 218 17.61 8.73 -12.07
CA GLN A 218 16.67 7.99 -11.21
C GLN A 218 17.03 8.10 -9.71
N VAL A 219 18.33 8.13 -9.38
CA VAL A 219 18.80 8.30 -8.00
C VAL A 219 18.58 9.74 -7.47
N LYS A 220 18.65 10.76 -8.33
CA LYS A 220 18.37 12.14 -7.90
C LYS A 220 16.89 12.40 -7.55
N SER A 221 15.98 11.48 -7.88
CA SER A 221 14.54 11.65 -7.62
C SER A 221 14.10 11.24 -6.20
N TRP A 222 14.90 10.43 -5.47
CA TRP A 222 14.49 9.87 -4.17
C TRP A 222 14.96 10.67 -2.94
N GLU A 223 15.99 11.51 -3.08
CA GLU A 223 16.48 12.37 -1.99
C GLU A 223 15.39 13.27 -1.36
N PRO A 224 14.49 13.92 -2.14
CA PRO A 224 13.45 14.78 -1.56
C PRO A 224 12.39 14.01 -0.76
N ALA A 225 12.10 12.75 -1.12
CA ALA A 225 11.04 11.96 -0.51
C ALA A 225 11.42 11.40 0.87
N VAL A 226 12.71 11.06 1.06
CA VAL A 226 13.25 10.59 2.36
C VAL A 226 13.42 11.75 3.34
N VAL A 227 13.78 12.94 2.87
CA VAL A 227 14.09 14.11 3.72
C VAL A 227 12.84 14.88 4.19
N ALA A 228 11.71 14.77 3.50
CA ALA A 228 10.49 15.51 3.83
C ALA A 228 9.75 15.04 5.11
N HIS A 229 10.20 13.98 5.76
CA HIS A 229 9.53 13.39 6.93
C HIS A 229 9.62 14.21 8.23
N HIS A 230 10.44 15.28 8.30
CA HIS A 230 10.78 15.97 9.56
C HIS A 230 10.33 17.43 9.72
N CYS A 231 9.44 17.96 8.87
CA CYS A 231 8.89 19.30 9.08
C CYS A 231 7.55 19.26 9.85
N GLY A 232 7.45 20.00 10.96
CA GLY A 232 6.19 20.21 11.69
C GLY A 232 5.21 21.16 10.98
N ASN A 233 4.02 21.29 11.55
CA ASN A 233 2.97 22.21 11.08
C ASN A 233 3.50 23.65 10.95
N GLY A 234 3.61 24.15 9.71
CA GLY A 234 3.99 25.55 9.42
C GLY A 234 5.23 25.72 8.52
N CYS A 235 6.01 24.67 8.29
CA CYS A 235 7.22 24.72 7.46
C CYS A 235 7.15 23.74 6.27
N GLY A 236 7.76 24.12 5.14
CA GLY A 236 7.86 23.26 3.95
C GLY A 236 6.52 22.94 3.28
N LEU A 237 6.36 21.69 2.84
CA LEU A 237 5.20 21.23 2.06
C LEU A 237 3.87 21.31 2.84
N PHE A 238 3.91 21.32 4.19
CA PHE A 238 2.73 21.49 5.06
C PHE A 238 2.01 22.83 4.91
N ARG A 239 2.66 23.82 4.28
CA ARG A 239 2.04 25.11 3.94
C ARG A 239 1.00 24.97 2.84
N TYR A 240 1.19 24.01 1.94
CA TYR A 240 0.34 23.81 0.76
C TYR A 240 -0.48 22.52 0.81
N ILE A 241 -0.06 21.54 1.61
CA ILE A 241 -0.67 20.20 1.68
C ILE A 241 -0.95 19.81 3.13
N VAL A 242 -2.09 19.17 3.39
CA VAL A 242 -2.48 18.68 4.72
C VAL A 242 -1.64 17.46 5.13
N CYS A 243 -1.45 16.50 4.22
CA CYS A 243 -0.72 15.26 4.48
C CYS A 243 0.49 15.09 3.53
N PRO A 244 1.53 15.94 3.62
CA PRO A 244 2.67 15.88 2.71
C PRO A 244 3.49 14.58 2.84
N HIS A 245 3.48 13.94 4.01
CA HIS A 245 4.10 12.63 4.20
C HIS A 245 3.42 11.53 3.35
N TYR A 246 2.12 11.66 3.05
CA TYR A 246 1.44 10.74 2.12
C TYR A 246 1.85 10.99 0.67
N THR A 247 2.13 12.24 0.30
CA THR A 247 2.73 12.57 -1.00
C THR A 247 4.09 11.90 -1.16
N CYS A 248 4.94 11.98 -0.14
CA CYS A 248 6.27 11.37 -0.15
C CYS A 248 6.19 9.84 -0.29
N GLU A 249 5.27 9.18 0.42
CA GLU A 249 5.04 7.74 0.24
C GLU A 249 4.59 7.42 -1.19
N CYS A 250 3.67 8.18 -1.78
CA CYS A 250 3.28 7.99 -3.18
C CYS A 250 4.48 8.09 -4.13
N LEU A 251 5.37 9.07 -3.91
CA LEU A 251 6.58 9.25 -4.71
C LEU A 251 7.57 8.08 -4.56
N ILE A 252 7.72 7.52 -3.35
CA ILE A 252 8.57 6.34 -3.13
C ILE A 252 8.07 5.17 -3.97
N TYR A 253 6.78 4.84 -3.89
CA TYR A 253 6.23 3.70 -4.64
C TYR A 253 6.16 3.91 -6.15
N LEU A 254 5.93 5.15 -6.60
CA LEU A 254 6.07 5.49 -8.02
C LEU A 254 7.52 5.33 -8.49
N GLY A 255 8.48 5.78 -7.67
CA GLY A 255 9.91 5.59 -7.92
C GLY A 255 10.29 4.11 -8.04
N LEU A 256 9.75 3.25 -7.17
CA LEU A 256 9.94 1.80 -7.27
C LEU A 256 9.36 1.23 -8.57
N ALA A 257 8.16 1.67 -8.97
CA ALA A 257 7.55 1.22 -10.23
C ALA A 257 8.35 1.63 -11.47
N VAL A 258 8.99 2.79 -11.43
CA VAL A 258 9.88 3.28 -12.50
C VAL A 258 11.25 2.58 -12.48
N ALA A 259 11.83 2.36 -11.30
CA ALA A 259 13.10 1.64 -11.15
C ALA A 259 13.00 0.17 -11.57
N ALA A 260 11.83 -0.44 -11.33
CA ALA A 260 11.48 -1.80 -11.68
C ALA A 260 11.01 -1.96 -13.15
N ALA A 261 11.16 -0.95 -14.01
CA ALA A 261 10.66 -1.02 -15.38
C ALA A 261 11.40 -2.11 -16.19
N PRO A 262 10.70 -3.12 -16.74
CA PRO A 262 11.29 -4.14 -17.60
C PRO A 262 11.83 -3.55 -18.90
N GLU A 263 12.70 -4.29 -19.60
CA GLU A 263 13.24 -3.87 -20.89
C GLU A 263 12.12 -3.53 -21.89
N GLY A 264 12.26 -2.40 -22.59
CA GLY A 264 11.26 -1.90 -23.52
C GLY A 264 10.01 -1.28 -22.88
N ARG A 265 9.96 -1.13 -21.55
CA ARG A 265 8.87 -0.45 -20.84
C ARG A 265 9.40 0.69 -19.97
N PHE A 266 8.55 1.69 -19.73
CA PHE A 266 8.89 2.82 -18.87
C PHE A 266 8.53 2.59 -17.40
N ILE A 267 7.61 1.66 -17.12
CA ILE A 267 7.04 1.43 -15.79
C ILE A 267 6.72 -0.06 -15.61
N ASN A 268 6.98 -0.59 -14.42
CA ASN A 268 6.54 -1.90 -13.98
C ASN A 268 5.03 -1.91 -13.71
N ARG A 269 4.28 -2.79 -14.37
CA ARG A 269 2.82 -2.85 -14.23
C ARG A 269 2.37 -3.33 -12.86
N THR A 270 3.05 -4.33 -12.30
CA THR A 270 2.71 -4.90 -10.98
C THR A 270 2.87 -3.87 -9.87
N LEU A 271 4.01 -3.18 -9.86
CA LEU A 271 4.27 -2.11 -8.89
C LEU A 271 3.44 -0.85 -9.17
N LEU A 272 3.03 -0.60 -10.42
CA LEU A 272 2.08 0.46 -10.73
C LEU A 272 0.70 0.17 -10.12
N CYS A 273 0.23 -1.08 -10.15
CA CYS A 273 -1.00 -1.47 -9.44
C CYS A 273 -0.86 -1.26 -7.93
N ALA A 274 0.30 -1.60 -7.33
CA ALA A 274 0.59 -1.33 -5.93
C ALA A 274 0.56 0.19 -5.63
N PHE A 275 1.16 1.01 -6.49
CA PHE A 275 1.11 2.47 -6.39
C PHE A 275 -0.32 2.99 -6.39
N TRP A 276 -1.18 2.52 -7.29
CA TRP A 276 -2.59 2.92 -7.31
C TRP A 276 -3.35 2.52 -6.04
N PHE A 277 -3.06 1.35 -5.48
CA PHE A 277 -3.59 0.97 -4.17
C PHE A 277 -3.17 1.96 -3.07
N ILE A 278 -1.92 2.41 -3.08
CA ILE A 278 -1.41 3.36 -2.08
C ILE A 278 -2.03 4.73 -2.27
N VAL A 279 -2.15 5.22 -3.51
CA VAL A 279 -2.81 6.49 -3.82
C VAL A 279 -4.27 6.47 -3.36
N THR A 280 -4.99 5.38 -3.62
CA THR A 280 -6.38 5.25 -3.15
C THR A 280 -6.45 5.20 -1.63
N ASN A 281 -5.70 4.30 -0.97
CA ASN A 281 -5.70 4.14 0.48
C ASN A 281 -5.25 5.39 1.25
N LEU A 282 -4.19 6.06 0.82
CA LEU A 282 -3.72 7.30 1.44
C LEU A 282 -4.62 8.48 1.08
N GLY A 283 -5.17 8.51 -0.14
CA GLY A 283 -6.10 9.54 -0.58
C GLY A 283 -7.39 9.56 0.26
N THR A 284 -7.97 8.38 0.54
CA THR A 284 -9.15 8.28 1.42
C THR A 284 -8.83 8.77 2.83
N THR A 285 -7.67 8.39 3.36
CA THR A 285 -7.20 8.83 4.67
C THR A 285 -6.93 10.34 4.71
N ALA A 286 -6.37 10.92 3.64
CA ALA A 286 -6.07 12.34 3.52
C ALA A 286 -7.36 13.20 3.49
N ASP A 287 -8.41 12.74 2.81
CA ASP A 287 -9.70 13.43 2.81
C ASP A 287 -10.31 13.49 4.21
N GLY A 288 -10.39 12.35 4.91
CA GLY A 288 -10.83 12.32 6.31
C GLY A 288 -9.96 13.17 7.23
N THR A 289 -8.66 13.28 6.93
CA THR A 289 -7.73 14.14 7.69
C THR A 289 -8.05 15.61 7.52
N LYS A 290 -8.28 16.07 6.28
CA LYS A 290 -8.65 17.46 6.01
C LYS A 290 -9.99 17.82 6.66
N GLN A 291 -10.98 16.92 6.61
CA GLN A 291 -12.28 17.12 7.26
C GLN A 291 -12.14 17.25 8.78
N TRP A 292 -11.37 16.35 9.41
CA TRP A 292 -11.12 16.43 10.85
C TRP A 292 -10.39 17.72 11.25
N TYR A 293 -9.38 18.15 10.50
CA TYR A 293 -8.70 19.43 10.75
C TYR A 293 -9.67 20.63 10.62
N ALA A 294 -10.56 20.62 9.63
CA ALA A 294 -11.56 21.67 9.45
C ALA A 294 -12.52 21.75 10.64
N GLN A 295 -12.98 20.60 11.15
CA GLN A 295 -13.85 20.53 12.33
C GLN A 295 -13.14 20.97 13.61
N ARG A 296 -11.88 20.55 13.79
CA ARG A 296 -11.12 20.79 15.03
C ARG A 296 -10.54 22.19 15.15
N PHE A 297 -10.05 22.75 14.04
CA PHE A 297 -9.29 24.02 14.03
C PHE A 297 -9.94 25.13 13.20
N GLY A 298 -11.08 24.85 12.55
CA GLY A 298 -11.83 25.78 11.73
C GLY A 298 -11.50 25.68 10.24
N ASN A 299 -12.54 25.69 9.41
CA ASN A 299 -12.45 25.48 7.96
C ASN A 299 -11.48 26.44 7.24
N ARG A 300 -11.42 27.71 7.67
CA ARG A 300 -10.57 28.75 7.06
C ARG A 300 -9.08 28.41 7.09
N LYS A 301 -8.61 27.59 8.04
CA LYS A 301 -7.17 27.26 8.17
C LYS A 301 -6.69 26.20 7.19
N VAL A 302 -7.61 25.43 6.61
CA VAL A 302 -7.30 24.26 5.76
C VAL A 302 -7.92 24.33 4.37
N ALA A 303 -8.83 25.28 4.11
CA ALA A 303 -9.51 25.43 2.81
C ALA A 303 -8.51 25.49 1.64
N ASP A 304 -7.50 26.35 1.75
CA ASP A 304 -6.51 26.63 0.69
C ASP A 304 -5.42 25.55 0.52
N ARG A 305 -5.44 24.49 1.35
CA ARG A 305 -4.44 23.42 1.32
C ARG A 305 -4.98 22.21 0.57
N TRP A 306 -4.17 21.64 -0.32
CA TRP A 306 -4.45 20.33 -0.95
C TRP A 306 -4.42 19.21 0.10
N ARG A 307 -5.14 18.12 -0.13
CA ARG A 307 -5.19 16.99 0.82
C ARG A 307 -3.90 16.19 0.79
N MET A 308 -3.45 15.82 -0.40
CA MET A 308 -2.33 14.91 -0.63
C MET A 308 -1.52 15.22 -1.90
N ILE A 309 -2.16 15.50 -3.04
CA ILE A 309 -1.45 15.74 -4.31
C ILE A 309 -1.54 17.22 -4.67
N PRO A 310 -0.43 17.97 -4.65
CA PRO A 310 -0.49 19.40 -4.94
C PRO A 310 -1.03 19.65 -6.35
N PHE A 311 -1.88 20.66 -6.48
CA PHE A 311 -2.60 21.05 -7.71
C PHE A 311 -3.67 20.07 -8.20
N ILE A 312 -3.87 18.93 -7.51
CA ILE A 312 -4.84 17.90 -7.93
C ILE A 312 -5.83 17.59 -6.81
N PHE A 313 -5.34 17.21 -5.62
CA PHE A 313 -6.17 16.64 -4.55
C PHE A 313 -5.75 17.03 -3.14
#